data_AF-A0A6F9B3J6-F1
#
_entry.id   AF-A0A6F9B3J6-F1
#
_cell.length_a   1.000
_cell.length_b   1.000
_cell.length_c   1.000
_cell.angle_alpha   90.00
_cell.angle_beta   90.00
_cell.angle_gamma   90.00
#
_symmetry.space_group_name_H-M   'P 1'
#
loop_
_entity.id
_entity.type
_entity.pdbx_description
1 polymer ?
#
loop_
_entity_poly.entity_id
_entity_poly.type
_entity_poly.pdbx_seq_one_letter_code
_entity_poly.pdbx_strand_id
1 'polypeptide(L)'
;MARGPLLGTLSPAAGGPTHLVLLLLCPLICGLSARGQELPTNGVNGYSLHPPYFNLAEGTKVTATATCGEGDNGRSIHDLYCKLVGGPVSGDPSQTIQGQYCDTCTMGDSDRAHPITNAIDGTERWWQSPPLSRSTEFNEVNVTLDLGQ
;
A
#
# COMPACT_ATOMS: atom_id res chain seq x y z
N MET A 1 37.73 4.26 56.45
CA MET A 1 39.04 4.30 57.15
C MET A 1 39.87 3.17 56.54
N ALA A 2 41.07 3.35 55.99
CA ALA A 2 42.07 4.40 56.11
C ALA A 2 43.08 4.30 54.95
N ARG A 3 43.68 5.45 54.60
CA ARG A 3 45.10 5.69 54.30
C ARG A 3 45.78 4.98 53.11
N GLY A 4 46.27 5.81 52.17
CA GLY A 4 47.31 5.45 51.19
C GLY A 4 48.71 5.31 51.81
N PRO A 5 49.76 5.15 50.97
CA PRO A 5 50.69 6.26 50.77
C PRO A 5 51.31 6.42 49.35
N LEU A 6 51.98 7.57 49.19
CA LEU A 6 52.87 8.07 48.12
C LEU A 6 54.14 7.19 47.99
N LEU A 7 55.07 7.26 47.02
CA LEU A 7 55.61 8.29 46.14
C LEU A 7 56.56 7.59 45.12
N GLY A 8 56.83 8.17 43.95
CA GLY A 8 57.97 7.75 43.11
C GLY A 8 57.97 8.34 41.71
N THR A 9 58.51 9.56 41.57
CA THR A 9 58.84 10.20 40.29
C THR A 9 60.20 9.73 39.78
N LEU A 10 60.38 9.68 38.45
CA LEU A 10 61.65 9.97 37.73
C LEU A 10 61.38 9.98 36.21
N SER A 11 61.51 11.16 35.59
CA SER A 11 61.69 11.33 34.14
C SER A 11 63.16 11.05 33.74
N PRO A 12 63.46 10.78 32.46
CA PRO A 12 63.95 11.89 31.62
C PRO A 12 63.51 11.86 30.13
N ALA A 13 63.19 13.06 29.66
CA ALA A 13 63.63 13.74 28.43
C ALA A 13 63.69 13.04 27.05
N ALA A 14 62.92 13.65 26.14
CA ALA A 14 63.34 14.22 24.85
C ALA A 14 63.35 13.36 23.57
N GLY A 15 62.52 13.78 22.59
CA GLY A 15 62.91 13.77 21.18
C GLY A 15 61.82 13.45 20.15
N GLY A 16 61.24 14.48 19.49
CA GLY A 16 60.75 14.38 18.11
C GLY A 16 59.26 14.70 17.86
N PRO A 17 58.91 15.71 17.03
CA PRO A 17 57.55 16.00 16.62
C PRO A 17 57.24 15.30 15.27
N THR A 18 56.75 14.07 15.30
CA THR A 18 56.41 13.33 14.05
C THR A 18 55.05 12.64 14.11
N HIS A 19 54.09 13.19 14.85
CA HIS A 19 52.73 12.62 14.92
C HIS A 19 51.60 13.59 14.55
N LEU A 20 51.91 14.86 14.26
CA LEU A 20 50.87 15.88 14.07
C LEU A 20 50.45 16.13 12.61
N VAL A 21 50.94 15.35 11.64
CA VAL A 21 50.61 15.54 10.21
C VAL A 21 49.59 14.50 9.70
N LEU A 22 49.36 13.40 10.42
CA LEU A 22 48.46 12.33 9.98
C LEU A 22 47.00 12.48 10.48
N LEU A 23 46.61 13.65 10.99
CA LEU A 23 45.25 13.91 11.49
C LEU A 23 44.45 14.92 10.65
N LEU A 24 45.00 15.42 9.54
CA LEU A 24 44.37 16.49 8.75
C LEU A 24 43.85 16.06 7.36
N LEU A 25 43.96 14.78 6.99
CA LEU A 25 43.50 14.27 5.67
C LEU A 25 42.25 13.37 5.73
N CYS A 26 41.69 13.11 6.92
CA CYS A 26 40.53 12.23 7.08
C CYS A 26 39.14 12.85 6.79
N PRO A 27 38.91 14.18 6.70
CA PRO A 27 37.53 14.66 6.53
C PRO A 27 37.07 14.68 5.06
N LEU A 28 37.95 14.52 4.07
CA LEU A 28 37.56 14.59 2.66
C LEU A 28 37.06 13.26 2.06
N ILE A 29 37.28 12.13 2.73
CA ILE A 29 36.86 10.80 2.23
C ILE A 29 35.50 10.38 2.83
N CYS A 30 35.08 10.97 3.95
CA CYS A 30 33.80 10.64 4.61
C CYS A 30 32.58 11.44 4.11
N GLY A 31 32.74 12.39 3.18
CA GLY A 31 31.67 13.28 2.75
C GLY A 31 30.76 12.77 1.63
N LEU A 32 31.08 11.67 0.95
CA LEU A 32 30.34 11.21 -0.25
C LEU A 32 29.43 10.00 -0.07
N SER A 33 29.31 9.45 1.14
CA SER A 33 28.48 8.25 1.40
C SER A 33 27.30 8.55 2.30
N ALA A 34 26.60 9.67 2.08
CA ALA A 34 25.29 9.93 2.66
C ALA A 34 24.18 9.61 1.64
N ARG A 35 24.08 8.33 1.25
CA ARG A 35 22.81 7.73 0.85
C ARG A 35 22.72 6.36 1.49
N GLY A 36 22.20 6.33 2.72
CA GLY A 36 21.66 5.10 3.28
C GLY A 36 20.54 4.63 2.35
N GLN A 37 20.71 3.45 1.76
CA GLN A 37 19.57 2.68 1.29
C GLN A 37 18.93 2.07 2.54
N GLU A 38 17.76 2.56 2.90
CA GLU A 38 16.93 1.92 3.92
C GLU A 38 16.41 0.61 3.32
N LEU A 39 17.12 -0.48 3.55
CA LEU A 39 16.57 -1.83 3.40
C LEU A 39 15.86 -2.13 4.72
N PRO A 40 14.56 -2.51 4.73
CA PRO A 40 13.90 -2.92 5.96
C PRO A 40 14.47 -4.28 6.36
N THR A 41 15.58 -4.24 7.11
CA THR A 41 16.11 -5.40 7.81
C THR A 41 15.29 -5.58 9.07
N ASN A 42 14.21 -6.36 8.99
CA ASN A 42 13.78 -7.04 10.21
C ASN A 42 14.79 -8.16 10.44
N GLY A 43 15.80 -7.83 11.25
CA GLY A 43 17.01 -8.62 11.43
C GLY A 43 16.75 -9.93 12.16
N VAL A 44 17.27 -11.01 11.60
CA VAL A 44 17.99 -12.09 12.28
C VAL A 44 18.78 -12.86 11.24
N ASN A 45 19.97 -13.33 11.60
CA ASN A 45 20.91 -14.01 10.72
C ASN A 45 20.37 -15.36 10.20
N GLY A 46 19.56 -15.31 9.15
CA GLY A 46 19.08 -16.44 8.39
C GLY A 46 18.51 -15.92 7.07
N TYR A 47 19.01 -16.40 5.93
CA TYR A 47 18.36 -16.15 4.66
C TYR A 47 16.97 -16.77 4.75
N SER A 48 15.93 -15.94 4.86
CA SER A 48 14.56 -16.41 4.72
C SER A 48 14.43 -16.98 3.31
N LEU A 49 14.26 -18.29 3.20
CA LEU A 49 14.02 -18.98 1.92
C LEU A 49 12.59 -18.76 1.40
N HIS A 50 11.81 -17.93 2.08
CA HIS A 50 10.46 -17.56 1.67
C HIS A 50 10.49 -16.33 0.76
N PRO A 51 9.65 -16.31 -0.28
CA PRO A 51 9.48 -15.13 -1.10
C PRO A 51 9.01 -13.94 -0.25
N PRO A 52 9.30 -12.70 -0.67
CA PRO A 52 8.79 -11.52 -0.01
C PRO A 52 7.26 -11.55 0.05
N TYR A 53 6.68 -10.89 1.05
CA TYR A 53 5.23 -10.73 1.12
C TYR A 53 4.79 -9.66 0.13
N PHE A 54 3.79 -9.98 -0.69
CA PHE A 54 3.17 -9.05 -1.63
C PHE A 54 1.71 -9.41 -1.85
N ASN A 55 0.95 -8.50 -2.47
CA ASN A 55 -0.43 -8.76 -2.84
C ASN A 55 -0.48 -9.72 -4.04
N LEU A 56 -0.82 -10.99 -3.78
CA LEU A 56 -0.94 -12.01 -4.82
C LEU A 56 -2.04 -11.72 -5.83
N ALA A 57 -3.03 -10.90 -5.49
CA ALA A 57 -4.16 -10.62 -6.36
C ALA A 57 -3.87 -9.48 -7.36
N GLU A 58 -2.99 -8.55 -7.01
CA GLU A 58 -2.72 -7.38 -7.83
C GLU A 58 -2.16 -7.78 -9.21
N GLY A 59 -2.79 -7.28 -10.28
CA GLY A 59 -2.41 -7.57 -11.65
C GLY A 59 -2.72 -9.00 -12.13
N THR A 60 -3.35 -9.85 -11.32
CA THR A 60 -3.76 -11.20 -11.76
C THR A 60 -5.02 -11.17 -12.62
N LYS A 61 -5.25 -12.26 -13.35
CA LYS A 61 -6.47 -12.38 -14.18
C LYS A 61 -7.66 -12.63 -13.26
N VAL A 62 -8.65 -11.74 -13.32
CA VAL A 62 -9.87 -11.81 -12.54
C VAL A 62 -11.10 -11.89 -13.46
N THR A 63 -12.10 -12.67 -13.08
CA THR A 63 -13.39 -12.75 -13.76
C THR A 63 -14.53 -12.75 -12.76
N ALA A 64 -15.64 -12.09 -13.10
CA ALA A 64 -16.87 -12.14 -12.31
C ALA A 64 -18.03 -12.62 -13.18
N THR A 65 -18.97 -13.37 -12.60
CA THR A 65 -20.15 -13.85 -13.33
C THR A 65 -21.12 -12.74 -13.71
N ALA A 66 -21.10 -11.62 -13.00
CA ALA A 66 -21.91 -10.46 -13.32
C ALA A 66 -21.28 -9.18 -12.77
N THR A 67 -21.42 -8.07 -13.50
CA THR A 67 -20.96 -6.74 -13.10
C THR A 67 -22.08 -5.73 -13.33
N CYS A 68 -22.20 -4.71 -12.47
CA CYS A 68 -23.20 -3.67 -12.66
C CYS A 68 -22.96 -2.88 -13.96
N GLY A 69 -24.04 -2.37 -14.55
CA GLY A 69 -23.99 -1.63 -15.81
C GLY A 69 -23.73 -2.50 -17.05
N GLU A 70 -23.44 -3.79 -16.88
CA GLU A 70 -23.34 -4.79 -17.94
C GLU A 70 -24.68 -5.52 -18.11
N GLY A 71 -25.25 -5.41 -19.32
CA GLY A 71 -26.43 -6.13 -19.76
C GLY A 71 -26.10 -7.21 -20.78
N ASP A 72 -27.15 -7.90 -21.26
CA ASP A 72 -26.99 -9.03 -22.17
C ASP A 72 -26.19 -8.67 -23.42
N ASN A 73 -25.27 -9.55 -23.80
CA ASN A 73 -24.39 -9.41 -24.95
C ASN A 73 -23.46 -8.17 -24.87
N GLY A 74 -23.06 -7.76 -23.67
CA GLY A 74 -22.13 -6.66 -23.46
C GLY A 74 -22.72 -5.26 -23.72
N ARG A 75 -24.05 -5.14 -23.75
CA ARG A 75 -24.71 -3.83 -23.86
C ARG A 75 -24.57 -3.08 -22.54
N SER A 76 -24.29 -1.77 -22.61
CA SER A 76 -24.36 -0.93 -21.42
C SER A 76 -25.81 -0.75 -21.00
N ILE A 77 -26.07 -0.97 -19.72
CA ILE A 77 -27.33 -0.68 -19.05
C ILE A 77 -27.10 0.23 -17.84
N HIS A 78 -28.19 0.74 -17.27
CA HIS A 78 -28.17 1.63 -16.11
C HIS A 78 -28.71 0.89 -14.89
N ASP A 79 -27.83 0.58 -13.94
CA ASP A 79 -28.21 -0.08 -12.69
C ASP A 79 -28.29 0.93 -11.55
N LEU A 80 -29.49 1.16 -11.02
CA LEU A 80 -29.69 1.97 -9.83
C LEU A 80 -29.33 1.17 -8.58
N TYR A 81 -28.39 1.67 -7.79
CA TYR A 81 -28.03 1.11 -6.49
C TYR A 81 -28.14 2.17 -5.40
N CYS A 82 -28.42 1.73 -4.17
CA CYS A 82 -28.53 2.60 -3.01
C CYS A 82 -27.65 2.09 -1.87
N LYS A 83 -26.94 3.01 -1.21
CA LYS A 83 -26.21 2.72 0.02
C LYS A 83 -27.22 2.60 1.17
N LEU A 84 -26.99 1.63 2.05
CA LEU A 84 -27.86 1.37 3.20
C LEU A 84 -27.66 2.36 4.36
N VAL A 85 -26.48 2.98 4.41
CA VAL A 85 -26.21 4.10 5.30
C VAL A 85 -26.78 5.33 4.62
N GLY A 86 -27.82 5.92 5.23
CA GLY A 86 -28.62 7.01 4.67
C GLY A 86 -27.80 8.10 3.95
N GLY A 87 -28.46 8.75 2.99
CA GLY A 87 -27.86 9.84 2.23
C GLY A 87 -27.59 11.07 3.10
N PRO A 88 -26.62 11.90 2.72
CA PRO A 88 -26.33 13.13 3.43
C PRO A 88 -27.57 14.02 3.43
N VAL A 89 -27.91 14.59 4.58
CA VAL A 89 -29.03 15.56 4.75
C VAL A 89 -28.89 16.81 3.88
N SER A 90 -27.72 17.04 3.30
CA SER A 90 -27.37 18.19 2.45
C SER A 90 -26.90 17.80 1.04
N GLY A 91 -27.17 16.57 0.60
CA GLY A 91 -26.75 16.07 -0.71
C GLY A 91 -27.53 16.64 -1.89
N ASP A 92 -27.05 16.36 -3.09
CA ASP A 92 -27.83 16.55 -4.32
C ASP A 92 -29.16 15.77 -4.18
N PRO A 93 -30.33 16.43 -4.30
CA PRO A 93 -31.62 15.77 -4.27
C PRO A 93 -31.75 14.66 -5.32
N SER A 94 -31.02 14.76 -6.44
CA SER A 94 -31.05 13.75 -7.51
C SER A 94 -30.46 12.41 -7.08
N GLN A 95 -29.56 12.43 -6.09
CA GLN A 95 -28.86 11.26 -5.54
C GLN A 95 -29.44 10.80 -4.21
N THR A 96 -30.56 11.39 -3.76
CA THR A 96 -31.18 11.09 -2.47
C THR A 96 -32.61 10.61 -2.66
N ILE A 97 -32.83 9.30 -2.59
CA ILE A 97 -34.17 8.70 -2.69
C ILE A 97 -34.59 8.27 -1.28
N GLN A 98 -35.66 8.88 -0.76
CA GLN A 98 -36.18 8.57 0.59
C GLN A 98 -35.13 8.68 1.71
N GLY A 99 -34.18 9.62 1.59
CA GLY A 99 -33.11 9.80 2.56
C GLY A 99 -31.99 8.74 2.49
N GLN A 100 -31.95 7.93 1.43
CA GLN A 100 -30.84 7.03 1.10
C GLN A 100 -30.02 7.63 -0.05
N TYR A 101 -28.70 7.44 -0.01
CA TYR A 101 -27.85 7.83 -1.14
C TYR A 101 -27.95 6.75 -2.22
N CYS A 102 -28.42 7.14 -3.40
CA CYS A 102 -28.54 6.25 -4.56
C CYS A 102 -27.81 6.87 -5.75
N ASP A 103 -27.09 6.04 -6.49
CA ASP A 103 -26.39 6.42 -7.72
C ASP A 103 -26.62 5.35 -8.79
N THR A 104 -26.19 5.62 -10.02
CA THR A 104 -26.36 4.75 -11.17
C THR A 104 -25.02 4.20 -11.63
N CYS A 105 -24.92 2.88 -11.75
CA CYS A 105 -23.77 2.22 -12.37
C CYS A 105 -23.98 2.02 -13.87
N THR A 106 -22.97 2.38 -14.68
CA THR A 106 -22.99 2.27 -16.14
C THR A 106 -21.60 1.99 -16.71
N MET A 107 -21.47 1.12 -17.71
CA MET A 107 -20.17 0.87 -18.36
C MET A 107 -19.65 2.06 -19.20
N GLY A 108 -20.54 2.92 -19.68
CA GLY A 108 -20.19 4.03 -20.59
C GLY A 108 -19.58 5.26 -19.92
N ASP A 109 -19.55 5.33 -18.59
CA ASP A 109 -19.05 6.46 -17.82
C ASP A 109 -18.01 5.95 -16.81
N SER A 110 -16.76 6.40 -16.93
CA SER A 110 -15.65 5.94 -16.09
C SER A 110 -15.82 6.23 -14.61
N ASP A 111 -16.57 7.27 -14.26
CA ASP A 111 -16.80 7.66 -12.86
C ASP A 111 -17.92 6.84 -12.22
N ARG A 112 -18.74 6.19 -13.06
CA ARG A 112 -19.88 5.33 -12.68
C ARG A 112 -19.71 3.87 -13.10
N ALA A 113 -18.54 3.53 -13.65
CA ALA A 113 -18.19 2.18 -14.04
C ALA A 113 -17.40 1.51 -12.91
N HIS A 114 -17.83 0.31 -12.54
CA HIS A 114 -17.20 -0.49 -11.48
C HIS A 114 -16.81 -1.88 -11.99
N PRO A 115 -15.94 -1.97 -13.03
CA PRO A 115 -15.54 -3.23 -13.63
C PRO A 115 -14.76 -4.13 -12.66
N ILE A 116 -14.73 -5.43 -12.94
CA ILE A 116 -14.04 -6.42 -12.09
C ILE A 116 -12.54 -6.15 -11.97
N THR A 117 -11.94 -5.49 -12.97
CA THR A 117 -10.54 -5.09 -12.97
C THR A 117 -10.19 -4.12 -11.85
N ASN A 118 -11.13 -3.30 -11.38
CA ASN A 118 -10.90 -2.38 -10.26
C ASN A 118 -10.53 -3.13 -8.96
N ALA A 119 -10.91 -4.41 -8.83
CA ALA A 119 -10.59 -5.19 -7.64
C ALA A 119 -9.10 -5.61 -7.55
N ILE A 120 -8.35 -5.51 -8.66
CA ILE A 120 -6.96 -6.00 -8.77
C ILE A 120 -5.99 -4.94 -9.29
N ASP A 121 -6.44 -3.70 -9.49
CA ASP A 121 -5.64 -2.64 -10.13
C ASP A 121 -4.72 -1.86 -9.17
N GLY A 122 -4.77 -2.18 -7.87
CA GLY A 122 -3.96 -1.53 -6.83
C GLY A 122 -4.45 -0.14 -6.43
N THR A 123 -5.62 0.30 -6.93
CA THR A 123 -6.22 1.61 -6.61
C THR A 123 -7.32 1.49 -5.55
N GLU A 124 -7.89 2.62 -5.13
CA GLU A 124 -9.07 2.67 -4.24
C GLU A 124 -10.40 2.51 -4.98
N ARG A 125 -10.36 2.24 -6.29
CA ARG A 125 -11.57 1.93 -7.06
C ARG A 125 -12.11 0.57 -6.62
N TRP A 126 -13.39 0.36 -6.83
CA TRP A 126 -14.05 -0.90 -6.47
C TRP A 126 -14.77 -1.52 -7.67
N TRP A 127 -14.96 -2.84 -7.59
CA TRP A 127 -15.91 -3.58 -8.42
C TRP A 127 -17.26 -3.66 -7.73
N GLN A 128 -18.35 -3.68 -8.51
CA GLN A 128 -19.71 -3.77 -8.00
C GLN A 128 -20.52 -4.81 -8.77
N SER A 129 -21.13 -5.75 -8.04
CA SER A 129 -22.12 -6.67 -8.59
C SER A 129 -23.41 -5.93 -8.94
N PRO A 130 -24.27 -6.50 -9.81
CA PRO A 130 -25.58 -5.93 -10.07
C PRO A 130 -26.47 -5.87 -8.81
N PRO A 131 -27.38 -4.89 -8.72
CA PRO A 131 -28.28 -4.78 -7.59
C PRO A 131 -29.39 -5.84 -7.64
N LEU A 132 -29.89 -6.26 -6.47
CA LEU A 132 -31.01 -7.21 -6.36
C LEU A 132 -32.34 -6.67 -6.91
N SER A 133 -32.46 -5.35 -7.07
CA SER A 133 -33.58 -4.72 -7.77
C SER A 133 -33.65 -5.11 -9.25
N ARG A 134 -32.52 -5.52 -9.85
CA ARG A 134 -32.45 -6.00 -11.23
C ARG A 134 -32.95 -7.42 -11.36
N SER A 135 -32.50 -8.31 -10.47
CA SER A 135 -32.91 -9.71 -10.42
C SER A 135 -32.45 -10.34 -9.11
N THR A 136 -33.21 -11.31 -8.61
CA THR A 136 -32.84 -12.11 -7.43
C THR A 136 -31.75 -13.14 -7.75
N GLU A 137 -31.40 -13.36 -9.02
CA GLU A 137 -30.28 -14.25 -9.37
C GLU A 137 -28.93 -13.70 -8.87
N PHE A 138 -28.80 -12.38 -8.75
CA PHE A 138 -27.59 -11.72 -8.24
C PHE A 138 -27.45 -11.79 -6.71
N ASN A 139 -28.27 -12.61 -6.03
CA ASN A 139 -28.01 -13.01 -4.64
C ASN A 139 -26.73 -13.83 -4.51
N GLU A 140 -26.30 -14.47 -5.60
CA GLU A 140 -25.04 -15.18 -5.68
C GLU A 140 -24.25 -14.68 -6.89
N VAL A 141 -22.98 -14.35 -6.68
CA VAL A 141 -22.04 -13.96 -7.73
C VAL A 141 -20.72 -14.64 -7.46
N ASN A 142 -20.09 -15.16 -8.51
CA ASN A 142 -18.78 -15.80 -8.41
C ASN A 142 -17.72 -14.86 -8.94
N VAL A 143 -16.68 -14.64 -8.13
CA VAL A 143 -15.46 -13.93 -8.51
C VAL A 143 -14.33 -14.95 -8.51
N THR A 144 -13.69 -15.12 -9.66
CA THR A 144 -12.59 -16.06 -9.85
C THR A 144 -11.30 -15.29 -10.10
N LEU A 145 -10.29 -15.62 -9.32
CA LEU A 145 -8.94 -15.07 -9.42
C LEU A 145 -8.00 -16.18 -9.89
N ASP A 146 -7.35 -15.97 -11.03
CA ASP A 146 -6.38 -16.91 -11.60
C ASP A 146 -4.97 -16.46 -11.24
N LEU A 147 -4.38 -17.17 -10.27
CA LEU A 147 -3.05 -16.88 -9.74
C LEU A 147 -1.93 -17.46 -10.60
N GLY A 148 -2.22 -18.36 -11.54
CA GLY A 148 -1.27 -18.90 -12.52
C GLY A 148 -0.06 -19.69 -11.97
N GLN A 149 -0.14 -20.21 -10.74
CA GLN A 149 0.95 -20.95 -10.05
C GLN A 149 0.64 -22.43 -9.91
#